data_AF-A0A7Z9Z8X5-F1
#
_entry.id   AF-A0A7Z9Z8X5-F1
#
_cell.length_a   1.000
_cell.length_b   1.000
_cell.length_c   1.000
_cell.angle_alpha   90.00
_cell.angle_beta   90.00
_cell.angle_gamma   90.00
#
_symmetry.space_group_name_H-M   'P 1'
#
loop_
_entity.id
_entity.type
_entity.pdbx_description
1 polymer ?
#
loop_
_entity_poly.entity_id
_entity_poly.type
_entity_poly.pdbx_seq_one_letter_code
_entity_poly.pdbx_strand_id
1 'polypeptide(L)'
;MVSSGALVAFSNEKNILIILKVCENADKLLESKNVKDFIRFSNEILEHIEEPTDILDYYTHVKMLYKVIKERLQTEKVGFYVYDLEVSYPIEGNTPEEVERAIEREALIDKPILAFSRCFEDVPILLIADLDNYRTYEVKK
;
A
#
# COMPACT_ATOMS: atom_id res chain seq x y z
N MET A 1 -9.51 -0.38 19.90
CA MET A 1 -8.15 -0.01 19.44
C MET A 1 -7.79 -0.99 18.35
N VAL A 2 -7.54 -0.51 17.14
CA VAL A 2 -7.06 -1.36 16.05
C VAL A 2 -5.57 -1.61 16.31
N SER A 3 -5.20 -2.85 16.61
CA SER A 3 -3.81 -3.19 16.93
C SER A 3 -2.95 -3.22 15.67
N SER A 4 -3.49 -3.72 14.56
CA SER A 4 -2.78 -3.91 13.29
C SER A 4 -3.65 -3.48 12.11
N GLY A 5 -3.02 -3.09 11.00
CA GLY A 5 -3.76 -2.75 9.79
C GLY A 5 -2.88 -2.25 8.65
N ALA A 6 -3.50 -2.04 7.49
CA ALA A 6 -2.84 -1.63 6.27
C ALA A 6 -3.48 -0.41 5.63
N LEU A 7 -2.64 0.46 5.05
CA LEU A 7 -3.04 1.38 3.99
C LEU A 7 -2.64 0.76 2.67
N VAL A 8 -3.54 0.83 1.71
CA VAL A 8 -3.33 0.32 0.36
C VAL A 8 -3.50 1.47 -0.61
N ALA A 9 -2.66 1.52 -1.64
CA ALA A 9 -2.82 2.41 -2.77
C ALA A 9 -2.65 1.62 -4.06
N PHE A 10 -3.45 1.88 -5.09
CA PHE A 10 -3.32 1.22 -6.38
C PHE A 10 -3.52 2.17 -7.55
N SER A 11 -2.97 1.78 -8.70
CA SER A 11 -3.20 2.38 -10.01
C SER A 11 -3.30 1.26 -11.04
N ASN A 12 -4.45 1.14 -11.68
CA ASN A 12 -4.66 0.24 -12.81
C ASN A 12 -4.01 0.82 -14.08
N GLU A 13 -3.94 2.14 -14.23
CA GLU A 13 -3.22 2.76 -15.35
C GLU A 13 -1.72 2.41 -15.33
N LYS A 14 -1.13 2.33 -14.14
CA LYS A 14 0.28 1.98 -13.91
C LYS A 14 0.51 0.52 -13.51
N ASN A 15 -0.54 -0.30 -13.47
CA ASN A 15 -0.45 -1.73 -13.11
C ASN A 15 0.29 -1.97 -11.78
N ILE A 16 -0.03 -1.22 -10.73
CA ILE A 16 0.71 -1.29 -9.47
C ILE A 16 -0.17 -1.20 -8.23
N LEU A 17 0.19 -1.99 -7.24
CA LEU A 17 -0.44 -2.03 -5.93
C LEU A 17 0.63 -1.85 -4.85
N ILE A 18 0.45 -0.86 -3.99
CA ILE A 18 1.35 -0.51 -2.89
C ILE A 18 0.64 -0.76 -1.57
N ILE A 19 1.25 -1.54 -0.69
CA ILE A 19 0.69 -1.89 0.61
C ILE A 19 1.67 -1.47 1.71
N LEU A 20 1.22 -0.59 2.61
CA LEU A 20 1.91 -0.28 3.86
C LEU A 20 1.12 -0.88 5.03
N LYS A 21 1.66 -1.91 5.67
CA LYS A 21 1.03 -2.59 6.80
C LYS A 21 1.84 -2.51 8.08
N VAL A 22 1.14 -2.43 9.21
CA VAL A 22 1.72 -2.50 10.55
C VAL A 22 1.03 -3.57 11.38
N CYS A 23 1.82 -4.31 12.15
CA CYS A 23 1.31 -5.35 13.06
C CYS A 23 1.04 -4.80 14.48
N GLU A 24 1.45 -3.55 14.76
CA GLU A 24 1.19 -2.83 16.00
C GLU A 24 1.08 -1.32 15.70
N ASN A 25 0.44 -0.54 16.57
CA ASN A 25 0.25 0.92 16.42
C ASN A 25 -0.50 1.36 15.14
N ALA A 26 -1.50 0.59 14.71
CA ALA A 26 -2.30 0.93 13.52
C ALA A 26 -3.12 2.23 13.66
N ASP A 27 -3.38 2.67 14.89
CA ASP A 27 -3.93 4.00 15.19
C ASP A 27 -3.05 5.13 14.63
N LYS A 28 -1.73 5.01 14.72
CA LYS A 28 -0.79 6.00 14.14
C LYS A 28 -0.83 5.99 12.62
N LEU A 29 -1.03 4.83 12.02
CA LEU A 29 -1.14 4.69 10.57
C LEU A 29 -2.33 5.50 10.03
N LEU A 30 -3.42 5.58 10.80
CA LEU A 30 -4.64 6.35 10.47
C LEU A 30 -4.56 7.85 10.77
N GLU A 31 -3.49 8.34 11.40
CA GLU A 31 -3.32 9.77 11.59
C GLU A 31 -3.30 10.48 10.22
N SER A 32 -4.09 11.56 10.08
CA SER A 32 -4.30 12.22 8.79
C SER A 32 -3.00 12.66 8.10
N LYS A 33 -1.95 12.96 8.87
CA LYS A 33 -0.62 13.27 8.33
C LYS A 33 0.02 12.05 7.67
N ASN A 34 -0.03 10.89 8.31
CA ASN A 34 0.59 9.66 7.80
C ASN A 34 -0.16 9.12 6.59
N VAL A 35 -1.50 9.21 6.57
CA VAL A 35 -2.32 8.88 5.39
C VAL A 35 -1.96 9.78 4.20
N LYS A 36 -1.90 11.10 4.40
CA LYS A 36 -1.53 12.05 3.34
C LYS A 36 -0.11 11.80 2.83
N ASP A 37 0.83 11.55 3.72
CA ASP A 37 2.21 11.26 3.34
C ASP A 37 2.33 9.94 2.55
N PHE A 38 1.57 8.90 2.93
CA PHE A 38 1.50 7.65 2.19
C PHE A 38 0.94 7.83 0.78
N ILE A 39 -0.15 8.57 0.62
CA ILE A 39 -0.75 8.86 -0.70
C ILE A 39 0.22 9.69 -1.56
N ARG A 40 0.81 10.75 -0.99
CA ARG A 40 1.79 11.59 -1.71
C ARG A 40 2.98 10.74 -2.18
N PHE A 41 3.49 9.88 -1.31
CA PHE A 41 4.59 9.00 -1.66
C PHE A 41 4.21 8.01 -2.76
N SER A 42 3.01 7.44 -2.68
CA SER A 42 2.53 6.51 -3.71
C SER A 42 2.46 7.21 -5.07
N ASN A 43 1.95 8.44 -5.13
CA ASN A 43 1.95 9.25 -6.36
C ASN A 43 3.37 9.58 -6.85
N GLU A 44 4.29 9.92 -5.94
CA GLU A 44 5.70 10.17 -6.31
C GLU A 44 6.33 8.94 -6.95
N ILE A 45 6.05 7.73 -6.45
CA ILE A 45 6.46 6.49 -7.11
C ILE A 45 5.89 6.44 -8.54
N LEU A 46 4.58 6.64 -8.72
CA LEU A 46 3.90 6.55 -10.02
C LEU A 46 4.43 7.55 -11.05
N GLU A 47 4.85 8.74 -10.61
CA GLU A 47 5.41 9.79 -11.47
C GLU A 47 6.80 9.41 -12.02
N HIS A 48 7.53 8.52 -11.35
CA HIS A 48 8.91 8.15 -11.69
C HIS A 48 9.03 6.77 -12.34
N ILE A 49 7.93 6.03 -12.47
CA ILE A 49 7.91 4.71 -13.11
C ILE A 49 7.05 4.74 -14.38
N GLU A 50 7.57 4.16 -15.47
CA GLU A 50 6.82 3.93 -16.69
C GLU A 50 6.15 2.55 -16.61
N GLU A 51 6.89 1.55 -16.14
CA GLU A 51 6.46 0.18 -15.91
C GLU A 51 6.60 -0.22 -14.43
N PRO A 52 5.80 -1.17 -13.91
CA PRO A 52 5.88 -1.62 -12.50
C PRO A 52 7.29 -2.04 -12.06
N THR A 53 8.08 -2.64 -12.96
CA THR A 53 9.44 -3.11 -12.66
C THR A 53 10.46 -1.99 -12.46
N ASP A 54 10.20 -0.77 -12.95
CA ASP A 54 11.09 0.39 -12.78
C ASP A 54 11.27 0.78 -11.31
N ILE A 55 10.38 0.31 -10.44
CA ILE A 55 10.50 0.48 -8.98
C ILE A 55 11.83 -0.06 -8.43
N LEU A 56 12.44 -1.03 -9.11
CA LEU A 56 13.72 -1.61 -8.73
C LEU A 56 14.88 -0.60 -8.89
N ASP A 57 14.81 0.28 -9.89
CA ASP A 57 15.78 1.37 -10.06
C ASP A 57 15.58 2.46 -9.01
N TYR A 58 14.36 2.59 -8.48
CA TYR A 58 14.02 3.49 -7.37
C TYR A 58 14.21 2.89 -5.96
N TYR A 59 14.78 1.67 -5.87
CA TYR A 59 14.91 0.90 -4.63
C TYR A 59 15.47 1.71 -3.45
N THR A 60 16.54 2.47 -3.68
CA THR A 60 17.22 3.23 -2.62
C THR A 60 16.30 4.28 -2.02
N HIS A 61 15.52 4.96 -2.86
CA HIS A 61 14.59 5.99 -2.45
C HIS A 61 13.42 5.39 -1.67
N VAL A 62 12.82 4.31 -2.18
CA VAL A 62 11.74 3.58 -1.49
C VAL A 62 12.21 3.07 -0.12
N LYS A 63 13.44 2.55 -0.02
CA LYS A 63 14.04 2.07 1.23
C LYS A 63 14.24 3.20 2.25
N MET A 64 14.69 4.37 1.81
CA MET A 64 14.81 5.54 2.68
C MET A 64 13.45 5.94 3.24
N LEU A 65 12.42 5.95 2.41
CA LEU A 65 11.07 6.32 2.83
C LEU A 65 10.44 5.29 3.76
N TYR A 66 10.65 3.99 3.51
CA TYR A 66 10.29 2.94 4.46
C TYR A 66 10.91 3.16 5.85
N LYS A 67 12.18 3.58 5.91
CA LYS A 67 12.85 3.92 7.17
C LYS A 67 12.17 5.10 7.89
N VAL A 68 11.85 6.17 7.17
CA VAL A 68 11.16 7.35 7.73
C VAL A 68 9.78 6.98 8.27
N ILE A 69 9.03 6.15 7.53
CA ILE A 69 7.71 5.67 7.94
C ILE A 69 7.81 4.86 9.24
N LYS A 70 8.76 3.92 9.33
CA LYS A 70 9.01 3.16 10.57
C LYS A 70 9.29 4.04 11.78
N GLU A 71 10.18 5.02 11.63
CA GLU A 71 10.56 5.93 12.73
C GLU A 71 9.34 6.71 13.24
N ARG A 72 8.45 7.14 12.35
CA ARG A 72 7.21 7.85 12.71
C ARG A 72 6.17 6.97 13.37
N LEU A 73 5.97 5.76 12.84
CA LEU A 73 5.04 4.78 13.41
C LEU A 73 5.55 4.23 14.75
N GLN A 74 6.83 4.45 15.09
CA GLN A 74 7.49 3.99 16.31
C GLN A 74 7.31 2.48 16.51
N THR A 75 7.45 1.72 15.42
CA THR A 75 7.37 0.26 15.44
C THR A 75 8.39 -0.34 14.48
N GLU A 76 8.90 -1.51 14.88
CA GLU A 76 9.74 -2.34 14.04
C GLU A 76 8.94 -3.31 13.17
N LYS A 77 7.67 -3.57 13.50
CA LYS A 77 6.79 -4.51 12.80
C LYS A 77 5.99 -3.81 11.71
N VAL A 78 6.70 -3.32 10.70
CA VAL A 78 6.14 -2.66 9.50
C VAL A 78 6.49 -3.47 8.26
N GLY A 79 5.54 -3.57 7.34
CA GLY A 79 5.71 -4.13 6.01
C GLY A 79 5.36 -3.10 4.94
N PHE A 80 6.20 -2.99 3.91
CA PHE A 80 5.95 -2.21 2.71
C PHE A 80 6.15 -3.12 1.50
N TYR A 81 5.14 -3.19 0.65
CA TYR A 81 5.09 -4.11 -0.48
C TYR A 81 4.64 -3.36 -1.72
N VAL A 82 5.21 -3.73 -2.85
CA VAL A 82 4.83 -3.25 -4.17
C VAL A 82 4.61 -4.47 -5.06
N TYR A 83 3.46 -4.53 -5.70
CA TYR A 83 3.04 -5.60 -6.59
C TYR A 83 2.83 -5.06 -8.00
N ASP A 84 3.12 -5.90 -8.99
CA ASP A 84 2.70 -5.73 -10.37
C ASP A 84 1.24 -6.20 -10.45
N LEU A 85 0.33 -5.35 -10.91
CA LEU A 85 -1.01 -5.78 -11.27
C LEU A 85 -0.93 -6.16 -12.75
N GLU A 86 -0.84 -7.46 -13.05
CA GLU A 86 -0.88 -7.87 -14.45
C GLU A 86 -2.13 -7.28 -15.13
N VAL A 87 -2.01 -6.88 -16.40
CA VAL A 87 -3.08 -6.21 -17.18
C VAL A 87 -4.43 -6.95 -17.12
N SER A 88 -4.42 -8.27 -16.91
CA SER A 88 -5.61 -9.09 -16.79
C SER A 88 -6.35 -9.02 -15.44
N TYR A 89 -5.77 -8.38 -14.42
CA TYR A 89 -6.35 -8.30 -13.07
C TYR A 89 -6.48 -6.85 -12.57
N PRO A 90 -7.31 -6.03 -13.22
CA PRO A 90 -7.60 -4.71 -12.72
C PRO A 90 -8.31 -4.78 -11.36
N ILE A 91 -7.94 -3.91 -10.43
CA ILE A 91 -8.66 -3.74 -9.17
C ILE A 91 -9.92 -2.93 -9.46
N GLU A 92 -11.06 -3.62 -9.50
CA GLU A 92 -12.38 -3.03 -9.76
C GLU A 92 -13.35 -3.25 -8.59
N GLY A 93 -14.28 -2.31 -8.42
CA GLY A 93 -15.33 -2.39 -7.43
C GLY A 93 -16.13 -1.10 -7.33
N ASN A 94 -17.42 -1.20 -7.04
CA ASN A 94 -18.30 -0.05 -6.81
C ASN A 94 -18.44 0.28 -5.33
N THR A 95 -18.04 -0.62 -4.43
CA THR A 95 -18.02 -0.42 -2.98
C THR A 95 -16.62 -0.68 -2.40
N PRO A 96 -16.28 -0.08 -1.24
CA PRO A 96 -15.02 -0.35 -0.55
C PRO A 96 -14.76 -1.85 -0.35
N GLU A 97 -15.78 -2.65 -0.04
CA GLU A 97 -15.68 -4.09 0.22
C GLU A 97 -15.45 -4.90 -1.07
N GLU A 98 -15.91 -4.42 -2.22
CA GLU A 98 -15.60 -5.03 -3.51
C GLU A 98 -14.13 -4.78 -3.86
N VAL A 99 -13.65 -3.55 -3.67
CA VAL A 99 -12.26 -3.16 -3.90
C VAL A 99 -11.31 -3.87 -2.93
N GLU A 100 -11.66 -3.95 -1.64
CA GLU A 100 -10.90 -4.72 -0.63
C GLU A 100 -10.75 -6.18 -1.05
N ARG A 101 -11.86 -6.82 -1.47
CA ARG A 101 -11.83 -8.21 -1.94
C ARG A 101 -11.01 -8.41 -3.21
N ALA A 102 -10.99 -7.43 -4.11
CA ALA A 102 -10.12 -7.48 -5.29
C ALA A 102 -8.65 -7.44 -4.86
N ILE A 103 -8.27 -6.48 -4.02
CA ILE A 103 -6.90 -6.36 -3.48
C ILE A 103 -6.45 -7.63 -2.76
N GLU A 104 -7.30 -8.17 -1.88
CA GLU A 104 -6.97 -9.39 -1.13
C GLU A 104 -6.75 -10.58 -2.06
N ARG A 105 -7.50 -10.68 -3.17
CA ARG A 105 -7.29 -11.75 -4.16
C ARG A 105 -5.97 -11.60 -4.90
N GLU A 106 -5.66 -10.39 -5.38
CA GLU A 106 -4.42 -10.16 -6.13
C GLU A 106 -3.17 -10.31 -5.26
N ALA A 107 -3.18 -9.76 -4.04
CA ALA A 107 -2.04 -9.86 -3.11
C ALA A 107 -1.75 -11.29 -2.63
N LEU A 108 -2.70 -12.22 -2.79
CA LEU A 108 -2.55 -13.64 -2.43
C LEU A 108 -1.98 -14.50 -3.58
N ILE A 109 -2.13 -14.05 -4.83
CA ILE A 109 -1.74 -14.83 -6.00
C ILE A 109 -0.28 -14.54 -6.38
N ASP A 110 0.13 -13.28 -6.32
CA ASP A 110 1.44 -12.86 -6.83
C ASP A 110 2.46 -12.52 -5.74
N LYS A 111 3.74 -12.73 -6.10
CA LYS A 111 4.85 -12.29 -5.27
C LYS A 111 5.09 -10.80 -5.50
N PRO A 112 5.31 -10.00 -4.44
CA PRO A 112 5.63 -8.59 -4.61
C PRO A 112 6.94 -8.43 -5.39
N ILE A 113 6.98 -7.46 -6.31
CA ILE A 113 8.20 -7.02 -7.02
C ILE A 113 9.22 -6.51 -6.00
N LEU A 114 8.74 -5.75 -5.00
CA LEU A 114 9.55 -5.17 -3.95
C LEU A 114 8.89 -5.36 -2.59
N ALA A 115 9.65 -5.85 -1.62
CA ALA A 115 9.17 -6.05 -0.26
C ALA A 115 10.22 -5.66 0.79
N PHE A 116 9.80 -4.84 1.76
CA PHE A 116 10.50 -4.59 3.01
C PHE A 116 9.59 -4.98 4.16
N SER A 117 9.88 -6.07 4.88
CA SER A 117 8.95 -6.50 5.92
C SER A 117 9.59 -7.09 7.16
N ARG A 118 9.02 -6.67 8.30
CA ARG A 118 9.07 -7.34 9.60
C ARG A 118 7.67 -7.59 10.17
N CYS A 119 6.64 -7.35 9.36
CA CYS A 119 5.24 -7.64 9.66
C CYS A 119 4.75 -8.69 8.67
N PHE A 120 4.71 -9.95 9.12
CA PHE A 120 4.33 -11.11 8.29
C PHE A 120 2.90 -11.57 8.56
N GLU A 121 2.25 -10.99 9.57
CA GLU A 121 0.86 -11.29 9.92
C GLU A 121 -0.10 -10.74 8.84
N ASP A 122 -1.22 -11.41 8.67
CA ASP A 122 -2.36 -10.86 7.93
C ASP A 122 -3.01 -9.78 8.79
N VAL A 123 -3.19 -8.60 8.20
CA VAL A 123 -3.75 -7.44 8.90
C VAL A 123 -4.90 -6.86 8.07
N PRO A 124 -5.92 -6.29 8.71
CA PRO A 124 -7.05 -5.73 7.97
C PRO A 124 -6.62 -4.51 7.15
N ILE A 125 -7.17 -4.38 5.94
CA ILE A 125 -7.07 -3.14 5.18
C ILE A 125 -7.96 -2.11 5.89
N LEU A 126 -7.40 -0.93 6.17
CA LEU A 126 -8.11 0.15 6.86
C LEU A 126 -8.53 1.26 5.90
N LEU A 127 -7.71 1.49 4.88
CA LEU A 127 -7.95 2.51 3.87
C LEU A 127 -7.34 2.07 2.54
N ILE A 128 -8.09 2.34 1.48
CA ILE A 128 -7.69 2.10 0.09
C ILE A 128 -7.65 3.44 -0.63
N ALA A 129 -6.56 3.73 -1.33
CA ALA A 129 -6.41 4.88 -2.20
C ALA A 129 -6.37 4.44 -3.66
N ASP A 130 -7.38 4.85 -4.43
CA ASP A 130 -7.42 4.75 -5.88
C ASP A 130 -6.74 5.99 -6.45
N LEU A 131 -5.53 5.80 -6.95
CA LEU A 131 -4.67 6.89 -7.41
C LEU A 131 -5.07 7.40 -8.80
N ASP A 132 -5.71 6.58 -9.62
CA ASP A 132 -6.19 6.96 -10.95
C ASP A 132 -7.37 7.94 -10.84
N ASN A 133 -8.28 7.67 -9.88
CA ASN A 133 -9.49 8.46 -9.68
C ASN A 133 -9.38 9.48 -8.54
N TYR A 134 -8.23 9.56 -7.86
CA TYR A 134 -8.00 10.42 -6.69
C TYR A 134 -9.05 10.20 -5.59
N ARG A 135 -9.40 8.94 -5.31
CA ARG A 135 -10.40 8.57 -4.31
C ARG A 135 -9.79 7.79 -3.16
N THR A 136 -10.35 7.96 -1.97
CA THR A 136 -10.01 7.16 -0.79
C THR A 136 -11.25 6.50 -0.24
N TYR A 137 -11.14 5.22 0.09
CA TYR A 137 -12.18 4.40 0.67
C TYR A 137 -11.76 3.97 2.08
N GLU A 138 -12.53 4.36 3.08
CA GLU A 138 -12.38 3.84 4.44
C GLU A 138 -13.04 2.47 4.52
N VAL A 139 -12.25 1.46 4.87
CA VAL A 139 -12.74 0.08 5.05
C VAL A 139 -13.05 -0.07 6.54
N LYS A 140 -14.28 0.27 6.94
CA LYS A 140 -14.70 0.13 8.34
C LYS A 140 -14.96 -1.35 8.66
N LYS A 141 -14.34 -1.86 9.71
CA LYS A 141 -14.79 -3.06 10.45
C LYS A 141 -15.40 -2.65 11.78
#